data_AF-A0A8H9FWY5-F1
#
_entry.id   AF-A0A8H9FWY5-F1
#
_cell.length_a   1.000
_cell.length_b   1.000
_cell.length_c   1.000
_cell.angle_alpha   90.00
_cell.angle_beta   90.00
_cell.angle_gamma   90.00
#
_symmetry.space_group_name_H-M   'P 1'
#
loop_
_entity.id
_entity.type
_entity.pdbx_description
1 polymer ?
#
loop_
_entity_poly.entity_id
_entity_poly.type
_entity_poly.pdbx_seq_one_letter_code
_entity_poly.pdbx_strand_id
1 'polypeptide(L)'
;MKYLSFLLIFLVLSCTKEKDPSREEPVPIVSDPIKREKGTVLGDGVTKNIGATGGFLELGGQVHLEVPPGAVEEPTQFSIQPISNTHDELSEKPAFRLLPEGQIFKKPVKITFNHDPLGFGNPISRMIAFQSNDGVWCGVSTALDSKTKNVSTTTTHFSDWVWFDQVTLRKDKESVGSGGEVKLKLMEQILGALNANNHIDSVPLAALEDIGRSKDILVKNWKIISGAGMLSPKINSSMVLGDAIYYAPHNIVKTEDVEIQVEVESKNGYIRDPKAPNGKRKFGKLILLTKIRLEKETYFYLNIGGKLLDLSEGLSGAVMGGQISVGSQDEKGNHQVTLFCFGTETGSYPGGNAAGQSFLGVSILEGGTPKMFTNVYLECGTGEHKYGGNTRITSTRGFITGTYNGPVYYSNKGCGITERRDVMIDFKIKSI
;
A
#
# COMPACT_ATOMS: atom_id res chain seq x y z
N MET A 1 -24.16 -61.09 -67.93
CA MET A 1 -23.37 -59.84 -68.03
C MET A 1 -23.88 -58.86 -66.98
N LYS A 2 -22.98 -58.45 -66.07
CA LYS A 2 -22.91 -57.16 -65.34
C LYS A 2 -24.08 -56.80 -64.39
N TYR A 3 -23.86 -56.90 -63.07
CA TYR A 3 -23.64 -55.79 -62.09
C TYR A 3 -24.89 -54.90 -61.91
N LEU A 4 -25.35 -54.52 -60.71
CA LEU A 4 -24.57 -53.88 -59.65
C LEU A 4 -25.42 -53.77 -58.38
N SER A 5 -24.84 -54.16 -57.25
CA SER A 5 -25.35 -54.00 -55.89
C SER A 5 -25.21 -52.54 -55.45
N PHE A 6 -26.25 -51.93 -54.87
CA PHE A 6 -26.20 -50.57 -54.30
C PHE A 6 -26.23 -50.66 -52.78
N LEU A 7 -25.05 -50.83 -52.18
CA LEU A 7 -24.83 -50.74 -50.73
C LEU A 7 -24.36 -49.31 -50.43
N LEU A 8 -25.23 -48.51 -49.83
CA LEU A 8 -24.94 -47.14 -49.42
C LEU A 8 -24.12 -47.17 -48.11
N ILE A 9 -22.80 -47.12 -48.21
CA ILE A 9 -21.89 -46.92 -47.07
C ILE A 9 -21.74 -45.42 -46.84
N PHE A 10 -22.36 -44.90 -45.78
CA PHE A 10 -22.05 -43.58 -45.22
C PHE A 10 -20.72 -43.65 -44.47
N LEU A 11 -19.64 -43.22 -45.13
CA LEU A 11 -18.36 -42.92 -44.48
C LEU A 11 -18.49 -41.61 -43.69
N VAL A 12 -18.73 -41.73 -42.38
CA VAL A 12 -18.48 -40.64 -41.43
C VAL A 12 -16.97 -40.44 -41.32
N LEU A 13 -16.47 -39.45 -42.04
CA LEU A 13 -15.17 -38.81 -41.76
C LEU A 13 -15.29 -38.07 -40.42
N SER A 14 -15.09 -38.80 -39.33
CA SER A 14 -14.74 -38.19 -38.05
C SER A 14 -13.28 -37.75 -38.13
N CYS A 15 -13.06 -36.48 -38.45
CA CYS A 15 -11.78 -35.83 -38.20
C CYS A 15 -11.58 -35.80 -36.68
N THR A 16 -10.91 -36.81 -36.14
CA THR A 16 -10.25 -36.65 -34.84
C THR A 16 -9.16 -35.62 -35.06
N LYS A 17 -9.33 -34.46 -34.41
CA LYS A 17 -8.31 -33.43 -34.35
C LYS A 17 -7.14 -34.04 -33.59
N GLU A 18 -6.17 -34.61 -34.31
CA GLU A 18 -4.91 -35.07 -33.75
C GLU A 18 -4.33 -33.90 -32.95
N LYS A 19 -4.06 -34.17 -31.66
CA LYS A 19 -3.31 -33.23 -30.83
C LYS A 19 -1.94 -33.08 -31.48
N ASP A 20 -1.70 -31.90 -32.05
CA ASP A 20 -0.40 -31.47 -32.54
C ASP A 20 0.67 -31.77 -31.45
N PRO A 21 1.60 -32.70 -31.70
CA PRO A 21 2.62 -33.09 -30.72
C PRO A 21 3.69 -32.01 -30.49
N SER A 22 3.65 -30.89 -31.21
CA SER A 22 4.73 -29.89 -31.23
C SER A 22 4.60 -28.75 -30.21
N ARG A 23 3.61 -28.79 -29.31
CA ARG A 23 3.48 -27.79 -28.25
C ARG A 23 3.66 -28.44 -26.88
N GLU A 24 4.90 -28.80 -26.55
CA GLU A 24 5.26 -29.11 -25.16
C GLU A 24 4.82 -27.94 -24.27
N GLU A 25 3.94 -28.22 -23.29
CA GLU A 25 3.59 -27.20 -22.31
C GLU A 25 4.85 -26.80 -21.55
N PRO A 26 5.12 -25.50 -21.34
CA PRO A 26 6.28 -25.09 -20.57
C PRO A 26 6.21 -25.72 -19.18
N VAL A 27 7.24 -26.48 -18.82
CA VAL A 27 7.34 -27.11 -17.51
C VAL A 27 7.45 -26.00 -16.47
N PRO A 28 6.57 -25.98 -15.44
CA PRO A 28 6.64 -24.97 -14.40
C PRO A 28 7.97 -25.09 -13.65
N ILE A 29 8.55 -23.93 -13.32
CA ILE A 29 9.76 -23.87 -12.50
C ILE A 29 9.35 -24.12 -11.06
N VAL A 30 10.05 -25.06 -10.43
CA VAL A 30 9.80 -25.46 -9.04
C VAL A 30 11.04 -25.28 -8.18
N SER A 31 10.84 -24.87 -6.93
CA SER A 31 11.86 -24.85 -5.87
C SER A 31 11.32 -25.49 -4.59
N ASP A 32 12.13 -25.56 -3.54
CA ASP A 32 11.70 -26.19 -2.29
C ASP A 32 10.56 -25.39 -1.63
N PRO A 33 9.46 -26.05 -1.23
CA PRO A 33 8.39 -25.38 -0.49
C PRO A 33 8.90 -24.81 0.82
N ILE A 34 8.35 -23.66 1.23
CA ILE A 34 8.79 -22.99 2.46
C ILE A 34 7.71 -23.14 3.54
N LYS A 35 8.15 -23.61 4.71
CA LYS A 35 7.32 -23.64 5.91
C LYS A 35 7.26 -22.26 6.55
N ARG A 36 6.06 -21.87 6.96
CA ARG A 36 5.74 -20.62 7.64
C ARG A 36 4.96 -20.90 8.91
N GLU A 37 5.12 -20.03 9.89
CA GLU A 37 4.26 -20.03 11.07
C GLU A 37 2.83 -19.63 10.70
N LYS A 38 1.89 -19.92 11.60
CA LYS A 38 0.51 -19.47 11.51
C LYS A 38 0.43 -17.96 11.77
N GLY A 39 -0.50 -17.27 11.10
CA GLY A 39 -0.71 -15.84 11.33
C GLY A 39 -1.31 -15.55 12.72
N THR A 40 -1.02 -14.36 13.23
CA THR A 40 -1.53 -13.81 14.49
C THR A 40 -2.73 -12.91 14.23
N VAL A 41 -3.71 -12.89 15.15
CA VAL A 41 -4.93 -12.06 15.01
C VAL A 41 -4.59 -10.57 14.88
N LEU A 42 -5.24 -9.88 13.93
CA LEU A 42 -5.05 -8.43 13.68
C LEU A 42 -6.23 -7.56 14.09
N GLY A 43 -7.38 -8.13 14.44
CA GLY A 43 -8.58 -7.37 14.79
C GLY A 43 -9.80 -8.28 14.98
N ASP A 44 -10.99 -7.69 14.98
CA ASP A 44 -12.23 -8.44 15.18
C ASP A 44 -12.59 -9.31 13.96
N GLY A 45 -13.06 -10.52 14.23
CA GLY A 45 -13.64 -11.42 13.23
C GLY A 45 -15.16 -11.33 13.16
N VAL A 46 -15.75 -12.16 12.31
CA VAL A 46 -17.21 -12.37 12.23
C VAL A 46 -17.53 -13.85 12.40
N THR A 47 -18.66 -14.15 13.05
CA THR A 47 -19.13 -15.52 13.29
C THR A 47 -20.60 -15.68 12.93
N LYS A 48 -21.00 -16.86 12.44
CA LYS A 48 -22.40 -17.19 12.18
C LYS A 48 -22.66 -18.69 12.23
N ASN A 49 -23.78 -19.10 12.81
CA ASN A 49 -24.25 -20.48 12.74
C ASN A 49 -24.93 -20.75 11.40
N ILE A 50 -24.48 -21.77 10.68
CA ILE A 50 -25.04 -22.20 9.39
C ILE A 50 -25.33 -23.70 9.48
N GLY A 51 -26.55 -24.09 9.13
CA GLY A 51 -26.99 -25.49 9.12
C GLY A 51 -27.19 -26.06 7.71
N ALA A 52 -27.90 -27.18 7.60
CA ALA A 52 -28.10 -27.91 6.35
C ALA A 52 -28.72 -27.11 5.19
N THR A 53 -29.44 -26.02 5.47
CA THR A 53 -30.01 -25.14 4.44
C THR A 53 -28.96 -24.29 3.73
N GLY A 54 -27.71 -24.28 4.20
CA GLY A 54 -26.66 -23.39 3.70
C GLY A 54 -26.83 -21.95 4.18
N GLY A 55 -25.94 -21.07 3.71
CA GLY A 55 -25.92 -19.67 4.10
C GLY A 55 -24.65 -18.96 3.63
N PHE A 56 -24.47 -17.72 4.08
CA PHE A 56 -23.27 -16.94 3.80
C PHE A 56 -22.78 -16.18 5.03
N LEU A 57 -21.49 -15.84 5.03
CA LEU A 57 -20.79 -15.04 6.04
C LEU A 57 -19.82 -14.10 5.32
N GLU A 58 -19.75 -12.84 5.75
CA GLU A 58 -18.92 -11.83 5.11
C GLU A 58 -18.23 -10.95 6.15
N LEU A 59 -16.95 -10.65 5.92
CA LEU A 59 -16.15 -9.78 6.75
C LEU A 59 -15.83 -8.49 6.00
N GLY A 60 -16.52 -7.41 6.36
CA GLY A 60 -16.15 -6.03 6.01
C GLY A 60 -15.92 -5.78 4.52
N GLY A 61 -16.62 -6.48 3.63
CA GLY A 61 -16.42 -6.36 2.18
C GLY A 61 -15.09 -6.89 1.67
N GLN A 62 -14.29 -7.60 2.49
CA GLN A 62 -12.99 -8.16 2.10
C GLN A 62 -13.10 -9.63 1.68
N VAL A 63 -13.80 -10.42 2.49
CA VAL A 63 -13.95 -11.88 2.30
C VAL A 63 -15.42 -12.26 2.43
N HIS A 64 -15.90 -13.03 1.46
CA HIS A 64 -17.25 -13.58 1.45
C HIS A 64 -17.19 -15.11 1.34
N LEU A 65 -17.85 -15.79 2.28
CA LEU A 65 -18.03 -17.24 2.32
C LEU A 65 -19.46 -17.59 1.93
N GLU A 66 -19.61 -18.52 1.00
CA GLU A 66 -20.89 -19.07 0.56
C GLU A 66 -20.90 -20.58 0.83
N VAL A 67 -21.69 -20.99 1.83
CA VAL A 67 -21.84 -22.37 2.28
C VAL A 67 -23.08 -22.96 1.60
N PRO A 68 -22.94 -23.91 0.67
CA PRO A 68 -24.10 -24.42 -0.06
C PRO A 68 -24.99 -25.33 0.82
N PRO A 69 -26.27 -25.50 0.48
CA PRO A 69 -27.15 -26.43 1.16
C PRO A 69 -26.58 -27.87 1.16
N GLY A 70 -26.53 -28.49 2.33
CA GLY A 70 -25.97 -29.82 2.56
C GLY A 70 -24.45 -29.88 2.65
N ALA A 71 -23.74 -28.76 2.80
CA ALA A 71 -22.31 -28.75 3.13
C ALA A 71 -22.03 -29.27 4.54
N VAL A 72 -22.94 -28.99 5.47
CA VAL A 72 -22.98 -29.49 6.86
C VAL A 72 -24.36 -30.09 7.13
N GLU A 73 -24.45 -31.03 8.07
CA GLU A 73 -25.73 -31.61 8.50
C GLU A 73 -26.31 -30.84 9.68
N GLU A 74 -25.49 -30.67 10.72
CA GLU A 74 -25.87 -29.96 11.94
C GLU A 74 -25.49 -28.48 11.90
N PRO A 75 -26.22 -27.60 12.63
CA PRO A 75 -25.82 -26.21 12.82
C PRO A 75 -24.37 -26.10 13.29
N THR A 76 -23.53 -25.51 12.45
CA THR A 76 -22.08 -25.38 12.67
C THR A 76 -21.72 -23.90 12.76
N GLN A 77 -20.85 -23.52 13.70
CA GLN A 77 -20.38 -22.14 13.81
C GLN A 77 -19.26 -21.88 12.80
N PHE A 78 -19.51 -21.01 11.83
CA PHE A 78 -18.53 -20.53 10.86
C PHE A 78 -17.90 -19.22 11.35
N SER A 79 -16.62 -19.01 11.10
CA SER A 79 -15.97 -17.73 11.37
C SER A 79 -14.96 -17.30 10.31
N ILE A 80 -14.78 -15.98 10.16
CA ILE A 80 -13.71 -15.35 9.40
C ILE A 80 -12.95 -14.43 10.36
N GLN A 81 -11.65 -14.66 10.52
CA GLN A 81 -10.79 -13.93 11.44
C GLN A 81 -9.60 -13.34 10.67
N PRO A 82 -9.41 -12.01 10.61
CA PRO A 82 -8.22 -11.42 10.00
C PRO A 82 -6.98 -11.74 10.83
N ILE A 83 -5.90 -12.12 10.15
CA ILE A 83 -4.61 -12.51 10.72
C ILE A 83 -3.45 -11.90 9.94
N SER A 84 -2.26 -11.87 10.54
CA SER A 84 -1.03 -11.49 9.84
C SER A 84 -0.74 -12.41 8.68
N ASN A 85 -0.20 -11.84 7.60
CA ASN A 85 0.08 -12.55 6.37
C ASN A 85 1.48 -13.15 6.40
N THR A 86 1.57 -14.44 6.75
CA THR A 86 2.86 -15.17 6.78
C THR A 86 3.27 -15.72 5.41
N HIS A 87 2.42 -15.60 4.38
CA HIS A 87 2.79 -15.92 3.01
C HIS A 87 3.75 -14.87 2.44
N ASP A 88 3.45 -13.59 2.69
CA ASP A 88 4.26 -12.44 2.29
C ASP A 88 4.31 -11.40 3.41
N GLU A 89 5.36 -11.47 4.24
CA GLU A 89 5.52 -10.65 5.44
C GLU A 89 5.70 -9.15 5.14
N LEU A 90 6.08 -8.80 3.90
CA LEU A 90 6.20 -7.41 3.46
C LEU A 90 4.89 -6.85 2.89
N SER A 91 3.87 -7.68 2.72
CA SER A 91 2.55 -7.25 2.26
C SER A 91 1.74 -6.69 3.43
N GLU A 92 1.18 -5.51 3.25
CA GLU A 92 0.24 -4.92 4.22
C GLU A 92 -1.14 -5.60 4.21
N LYS A 93 -1.39 -6.49 3.23
CA LYS A 93 -2.69 -7.17 3.09
C LYS A 93 -2.77 -8.33 4.09
N PRO A 94 -3.86 -8.42 4.88
CA PRO A 94 -4.04 -9.51 5.83
C PRO A 94 -4.30 -10.84 5.12
N ALA A 95 -4.02 -11.93 5.84
CA ALA A 95 -4.59 -13.24 5.56
C ALA A 95 -5.83 -13.45 6.46
N PHE A 96 -6.55 -14.55 6.26
CA PHE A 96 -7.80 -14.83 6.98
C PHE A 96 -7.83 -16.26 7.46
N ARG A 97 -8.02 -16.45 8.77
CA ARG A 97 -8.33 -17.75 9.35
C ARG A 97 -9.82 -18.03 9.21
N LEU A 98 -10.14 -19.14 8.58
CA LEU A 98 -11.51 -19.62 8.42
C LEU A 98 -11.74 -20.77 9.42
N LEU A 99 -12.88 -20.77 10.12
CA LEU A 99 -13.25 -21.83 11.07
C LEU A 99 -14.63 -22.41 10.72
N PRO A 100 -14.88 -23.70 11.01
CA PRO A 100 -14.05 -24.63 11.78
C PRO A 100 -12.89 -25.26 10.98
N GLU A 101 -11.70 -25.33 11.59
CA GLU A 101 -10.58 -26.14 11.08
C GLU A 101 -10.79 -27.63 11.38
N GLY A 102 -10.21 -28.51 10.57
CA GLY A 102 -10.25 -29.97 10.77
C GLY A 102 -11.55 -30.67 10.35
N GLN A 103 -12.59 -29.92 9.99
CA GLN A 103 -13.83 -30.46 9.44
C GLN A 103 -13.76 -30.56 7.91
N ILE A 104 -14.20 -31.70 7.36
CA ILE A 104 -14.39 -31.88 5.92
C ILE A 104 -15.87 -31.64 5.58
N PHE A 105 -16.13 -30.65 4.72
CA PHE A 105 -17.48 -30.34 4.25
C PHE A 105 -17.95 -31.33 3.19
N LYS A 106 -19.23 -31.73 3.27
CA LYS A 106 -19.84 -32.68 2.31
C LYS A 106 -20.02 -32.09 0.92
N LYS A 107 -20.06 -30.76 0.82
CA LYS A 107 -20.08 -30.00 -0.43
C LYS A 107 -19.09 -28.84 -0.33
N PRO A 108 -18.41 -28.47 -1.43
CA PRO A 108 -17.42 -27.40 -1.40
C PRO A 108 -18.04 -26.04 -1.02
N VAL A 109 -17.45 -25.37 -0.03
CA VAL A 109 -17.73 -23.99 0.34
C VAL A 109 -16.96 -23.08 -0.61
N LYS A 110 -17.58 -21.99 -1.06
CA LYS A 110 -16.94 -21.02 -1.93
C LYS A 110 -16.38 -19.86 -1.11
N ILE A 111 -15.13 -19.52 -1.35
CA ILE A 111 -14.44 -18.36 -0.78
C ILE A 111 -14.28 -17.33 -1.88
N THR A 112 -14.64 -16.09 -1.61
CA THR A 112 -14.44 -14.95 -2.51
C THR A 112 -13.66 -13.86 -1.79
N PHE A 113 -12.54 -13.45 -2.37
CA PHE A 113 -11.81 -12.25 -1.98
C PHE A 113 -12.21 -11.11 -2.89
N ASN A 114 -12.70 -10.04 -2.29
CA ASN A 114 -13.17 -8.89 -3.02
C ASN A 114 -12.00 -8.05 -3.52
N HIS A 115 -12.20 -7.42 -4.68
CA HIS A 115 -11.25 -6.47 -5.23
C HIS A 115 -11.20 -5.22 -4.37
N ASP A 116 -9.99 -4.77 -4.04
CA ASP A 116 -9.77 -3.44 -3.49
C ASP A 116 -9.88 -2.41 -4.62
N PRO A 117 -10.94 -1.58 -4.66
CA PRO A 117 -11.15 -0.63 -5.75
C PRO A 117 -10.12 0.51 -5.77
N LEU A 118 -9.38 0.70 -4.69
CA LEU A 118 -8.28 1.67 -4.59
C LEU A 118 -6.94 1.05 -5.01
N GLY A 119 -6.89 -0.27 -5.18
CA GLY A 119 -5.70 -1.01 -5.58
C GLY A 119 -5.33 -0.77 -7.04
N PHE A 120 -4.15 -0.19 -7.26
CA PHE A 120 -3.55 -0.10 -8.60
C PHE A 120 -3.02 -1.47 -9.01
N GLY A 121 -3.70 -2.19 -9.91
CA GLY A 121 -3.19 -3.46 -10.40
C GLY A 121 -4.14 -4.24 -11.30
N ASN A 122 -3.57 -4.98 -12.26
CA ASN A 122 -4.32 -5.89 -13.10
C ASN A 122 -4.51 -7.24 -12.36
N PRO A 123 -5.74 -7.69 -12.07
CA PRO A 123 -6.01 -8.90 -11.29
C PRO A 123 -5.72 -10.20 -12.08
N ILE A 124 -5.22 -10.12 -13.31
CA ILE A 124 -4.90 -11.28 -14.15
C ILE A 124 -3.82 -12.18 -13.52
N SER A 125 -2.92 -11.67 -12.70
CA SER A 125 -1.94 -12.50 -11.97
C SER A 125 -2.43 -13.00 -10.61
N ARG A 126 -3.66 -12.64 -10.21
CA ARG A 126 -4.14 -12.90 -8.84
C ARG A 126 -4.52 -14.36 -8.63
N MET A 127 -4.06 -14.92 -7.52
CA MET A 127 -4.27 -16.29 -7.09
C MET A 127 -4.71 -16.33 -5.63
N ILE A 128 -5.28 -17.47 -5.22
CA ILE A 128 -5.63 -17.77 -3.84
C ILE A 128 -4.70 -18.89 -3.35
N ALA A 129 -4.31 -18.82 -2.08
CA ALA A 129 -3.61 -19.89 -1.38
C ALA A 129 -4.24 -20.17 -0.02
N PHE A 130 -4.01 -21.38 0.46
CA PHE A 130 -4.27 -21.77 1.85
C PHE A 130 -2.99 -22.27 2.50
N GLN A 131 -2.90 -22.20 3.82
CA GLN A 131 -1.79 -22.79 4.57
C GLN A 131 -2.17 -24.19 5.06
N SER A 132 -1.42 -25.21 4.65
CA SER A 132 -1.58 -26.59 5.11
C SER A 132 -1.11 -26.77 6.56
N ASN A 133 -1.46 -27.92 7.16
CA ASN A 133 -1.15 -28.23 8.56
C ASN A 133 0.36 -28.35 8.85
N ASP A 134 1.18 -28.59 7.83
CA ASP A 134 2.64 -28.62 7.94
C ASP A 134 3.31 -27.23 7.76
N GLY A 135 2.49 -26.17 7.68
CA GLY A 135 2.92 -24.78 7.62
C GLY A 135 3.24 -24.27 6.21
N VAL A 136 3.06 -25.08 5.17
CA VAL A 136 3.34 -24.68 3.78
C VAL A 136 2.13 -23.95 3.18
N TRP A 137 2.38 -22.87 2.44
CA TRP A 137 1.33 -22.23 1.66
C TRP A 137 1.15 -22.95 0.32
N CYS A 138 -0.10 -23.20 -0.06
CA CYS A 138 -0.47 -23.96 -1.25
C CYS A 138 -1.41 -23.14 -2.12
N GLY A 139 -0.98 -22.80 -3.34
CA GLY A 139 -1.80 -22.13 -4.33
C GLY A 139 -2.88 -23.06 -4.88
N VAL A 140 -4.07 -22.50 -5.15
CA VAL A 140 -5.23 -23.24 -5.66
C VAL A 140 -5.77 -22.66 -6.95
N SER A 141 -6.58 -23.46 -7.64
CA SER A 141 -7.34 -23.00 -8.80
C SER A 141 -8.20 -21.79 -8.43
N THR A 142 -8.07 -20.70 -9.19
CA THR A 142 -8.62 -19.40 -8.83
C THR A 142 -9.44 -18.84 -9.99
N ALA A 143 -10.73 -18.64 -9.76
CA ALA A 143 -11.63 -18.02 -10.72
C ALA A 143 -11.66 -16.51 -10.56
N LEU A 144 -11.39 -15.76 -11.64
CA LEU A 144 -11.53 -14.30 -11.65
C LEU A 144 -12.83 -13.86 -12.32
N ASP A 145 -13.57 -13.04 -11.60
CA ASP A 145 -14.73 -12.36 -12.16
C ASP A 145 -14.28 -11.17 -13.03
N SER A 146 -14.69 -11.15 -14.30
CA SER A 146 -14.28 -10.11 -15.24
C SER A 146 -14.94 -8.76 -14.96
N LYS A 147 -16.08 -8.72 -14.25
CA LYS A 147 -16.83 -7.51 -13.91
C LYS A 147 -16.39 -6.94 -12.58
N THR A 148 -16.41 -7.75 -11.52
CA THR A 148 -16.10 -7.28 -10.15
C THR A 148 -14.60 -7.30 -9.84
N LYS A 149 -13.80 -8.02 -10.64
CA LYS A 149 -12.38 -8.26 -10.39
C LYS A 149 -12.08 -9.05 -9.12
N ASN A 150 -13.11 -9.64 -8.52
CA ASN A 150 -12.98 -10.53 -7.37
C ASN A 150 -12.37 -11.87 -7.80
N VAL A 151 -11.63 -12.48 -6.89
CA VAL A 151 -11.13 -13.84 -7.07
C VAL A 151 -11.85 -14.80 -6.15
N SER A 152 -12.12 -16.01 -6.64
CA SER A 152 -12.84 -17.02 -5.86
C SER A 152 -12.28 -18.42 -6.08
N THR A 153 -12.48 -19.28 -5.09
CA THR A 153 -12.15 -20.70 -5.14
C THR A 153 -13.21 -21.47 -4.35
N THR A 154 -13.19 -22.80 -4.46
CA THR A 154 -14.03 -23.69 -3.65
C THR A 154 -13.16 -24.65 -2.86
N THR A 155 -13.53 -24.90 -1.60
CA THR A 155 -12.79 -25.76 -0.69
C THR A 155 -13.73 -26.66 0.10
N THR A 156 -13.24 -27.82 0.49
CA THR A 156 -13.93 -28.75 1.41
C THR A 156 -13.38 -28.69 2.83
N HIS A 157 -12.42 -27.81 3.11
CA HIS A 157 -11.83 -27.63 4.43
C HIS A 157 -11.51 -26.15 4.68
N PHE A 158 -11.32 -25.79 5.93
CA PHE A 158 -10.81 -24.48 6.32
C PHE A 158 -9.46 -24.56 7.02
N SER A 159 -8.79 -23.42 7.03
CA SER A 159 -7.42 -23.17 7.48
C SER A 159 -7.16 -21.66 7.44
N ASP A 160 -5.90 -21.25 7.27
CA ASP A 160 -5.55 -19.88 6.91
C ASP A 160 -5.57 -19.74 5.38
N TRP A 161 -6.10 -18.63 4.87
CA TRP A 161 -6.32 -18.34 3.46
C TRP A 161 -5.90 -16.92 3.10
N VAL A 162 -5.36 -16.74 1.91
CA VAL A 162 -4.90 -15.44 1.41
C VAL A 162 -5.08 -15.37 -0.10
N TRP A 163 -5.20 -14.16 -0.62
CA TRP A 163 -4.99 -13.91 -2.04
C TRP A 163 -3.67 -13.17 -2.23
N PHE A 164 -2.98 -13.47 -3.33
CA PHE A 164 -1.71 -12.84 -3.69
C PHE A 164 -1.66 -12.66 -5.20
N ASP A 165 -0.76 -11.80 -5.67
CA ASP A 165 -0.49 -11.64 -7.10
C ASP A 165 0.78 -12.43 -7.44
N GLN A 166 0.74 -13.24 -8.49
CA GLN A 166 1.90 -14.07 -8.92
C GLN A 166 3.12 -13.21 -9.27
N VAL A 167 2.91 -11.97 -9.70
CA VAL A 167 3.97 -10.99 -9.94
C VAL A 167 3.64 -9.71 -9.19
N THR A 168 4.61 -9.18 -8.45
CA THR A 168 4.46 -7.98 -7.61
C THR A 168 5.58 -6.99 -7.90
N LEU A 169 5.25 -5.69 -7.81
CA LEU A 169 6.21 -4.58 -7.86
C LEU A 169 6.43 -4.07 -6.44
N ARG A 170 7.65 -4.20 -5.93
CA ARG A 170 8.05 -3.78 -4.59
C ARG A 170 8.93 -2.55 -4.63
N LYS A 171 8.93 -1.82 -3.53
CA LYS A 171 9.80 -0.68 -3.26
C LYS A 171 10.39 -0.83 -1.86
N ASP A 172 11.61 -0.35 -1.68
CA ASP A 172 12.28 -0.37 -0.36
C ASP A 172 11.79 0.73 0.57
N LYS A 173 11.15 1.79 0.02
CA LYS A 173 10.60 2.93 0.77
C LYS A 173 9.33 3.48 0.12
N GLU A 174 8.41 3.97 0.95
CA GLU A 174 7.17 4.63 0.53
C GLU A 174 7.38 6.07 0.07
N SER A 175 8.34 6.77 0.69
CA SER A 175 8.64 8.17 0.43
C SER A 175 10.13 8.45 0.30
N VAL A 176 10.47 9.59 -0.30
CA VAL A 176 11.85 10.00 -0.52
C VAL A 176 11.96 11.53 -0.58
N GLY A 177 13.02 12.05 0.05
CA GLY A 177 13.36 13.47 0.00
C GLY A 177 14.29 13.84 -1.15
N SER A 178 14.71 15.10 -1.17
CA SER A 178 15.57 15.69 -2.19
C SER A 178 16.84 14.86 -2.46
N GLY A 179 17.08 14.55 -3.74
CA GLY A 179 18.23 13.77 -4.21
C GLY A 179 18.28 12.31 -3.74
N GLY A 180 17.27 11.84 -3.01
CA GLY A 180 17.20 10.47 -2.52
C GLY A 180 16.85 9.47 -3.61
N GLU A 181 17.02 8.19 -3.28
CA GLU A 181 16.67 7.07 -4.16
C GLU A 181 15.68 6.11 -3.52
N VAL A 182 14.89 5.46 -4.38
CA VAL A 182 14.02 4.33 -4.05
C VAL A 182 14.32 3.19 -5.00
N LYS A 183 14.57 2.00 -4.43
CA LYS A 183 14.86 0.79 -5.18
C LYS A 183 13.57 0.03 -5.42
N LEU A 184 13.32 -0.28 -6.68
CA LEU A 184 12.15 -1.00 -7.15
C LEU A 184 12.57 -2.38 -7.62
N LYS A 185 11.78 -3.39 -7.25
CA LYS A 185 12.01 -4.79 -7.63
C LYS A 185 10.72 -5.44 -8.09
N LEU A 186 10.78 -6.11 -9.24
CA LEU A 186 9.76 -7.06 -9.64
C LEU A 186 10.07 -8.42 -9.04
N MET A 187 9.09 -8.96 -8.33
CA MET A 187 9.17 -10.27 -7.70
C MET A 187 8.15 -11.21 -8.33
N GLU A 188 8.48 -12.49 -8.44
CA GLU A 188 7.55 -13.54 -8.84
C GLU A 188 7.38 -14.58 -7.74
N GLN A 189 6.15 -15.08 -7.58
CA GLN A 189 5.87 -16.21 -6.71
C GLN A 189 6.23 -17.51 -7.42
N ILE A 190 7.21 -18.23 -6.90
CA ILE A 190 7.66 -19.52 -7.44
C ILE A 190 6.77 -20.65 -6.89
N LEU A 191 6.46 -21.61 -7.77
CA LEU A 191 5.76 -22.83 -7.36
C LEU A 191 6.74 -23.76 -6.64
N GLY A 192 6.28 -24.43 -5.60
CA GLY A 192 7.04 -25.42 -4.88
C GLY A 192 7.00 -26.79 -5.58
N ALA A 193 8.02 -27.60 -5.35
CA ALA A 193 8.07 -28.98 -5.83
C ALA A 193 6.87 -29.78 -5.32
N LEU A 194 6.28 -30.60 -6.19
CA LEU A 194 5.18 -31.48 -5.79
C LEU A 194 5.70 -32.58 -4.86
N ASN A 195 5.02 -32.83 -3.75
CA ASN A 195 5.27 -33.95 -2.85
C ASN A 195 4.02 -34.84 -2.74
N ALA A 196 4.18 -36.06 -2.23
CA ALA A 196 3.09 -37.04 -2.15
C ALA A 196 1.90 -36.63 -1.26
N ASN A 197 2.07 -35.60 -0.42
CA ASN A 197 1.06 -35.10 0.50
C ASN A 197 0.23 -33.94 -0.10
N ASN A 198 0.54 -33.50 -1.33
CA ASN A 198 -0.20 -32.43 -1.97
C ASN A 198 -1.59 -32.90 -2.37
N HIS A 199 -2.61 -32.09 -2.07
CA HIS A 199 -3.92 -32.29 -2.66
C HIS A 199 -3.82 -32.13 -4.19
N ILE A 200 -4.53 -33.00 -4.92
CA ILE A 200 -4.51 -33.09 -6.40
C ILE A 200 -4.76 -31.73 -7.07
N ASP A 201 -5.47 -30.82 -6.40
CA ASP A 201 -5.89 -29.53 -6.92
C ASP A 201 -5.07 -28.32 -6.39
N SER A 202 -4.00 -28.57 -5.65
CA SER A 202 -3.16 -27.53 -5.04
C SER A 202 -1.68 -27.71 -5.38
N VAL A 203 -0.93 -26.61 -5.38
CA VAL A 203 0.51 -26.61 -5.61
C VAL A 203 1.19 -25.88 -4.46
N PRO A 204 2.19 -26.47 -3.78
CA PRO A 204 2.97 -25.76 -2.78
C PRO A 204 3.56 -24.49 -3.34
N LEU A 205 3.84 -23.53 -2.47
CA LEU A 205 4.49 -22.27 -2.82
C LEU A 205 5.89 -22.23 -2.19
N ALA A 206 6.85 -21.75 -2.97
CA ALA A 206 8.20 -21.48 -2.50
C ALA A 206 8.36 -20.00 -2.14
N ALA A 207 9.60 -19.51 -2.02
CA ALA A 207 9.85 -18.08 -1.80
C ALA A 207 9.37 -17.23 -2.99
N LEU A 208 9.06 -15.97 -2.68
CA LEU A 208 9.10 -14.90 -3.66
C LEU A 208 10.56 -14.66 -4.07
N GLU A 209 10.81 -14.65 -5.38
CA GLU A 209 12.14 -14.44 -5.95
C GLU A 209 12.14 -13.28 -6.94
N ASP A 210 13.33 -12.79 -7.31
CA ASP A 210 13.50 -11.81 -8.38
C ASP A 210 12.88 -12.37 -9.69
N ILE A 211 12.05 -11.56 -10.36
CA ILE A 211 11.35 -11.97 -11.58
C ILE A 211 12.33 -12.47 -12.66
N GLY A 212 11.92 -13.47 -13.44
CA GLY A 212 12.66 -13.91 -14.63
C GLY A 212 13.27 -15.30 -14.51
N ARG A 213 12.96 -16.05 -13.45
CA ARG A 213 13.14 -17.51 -13.45
C ARG A 213 12.37 -18.09 -14.62
N SER A 214 11.10 -17.70 -14.77
CA SER A 214 10.23 -18.12 -15.88
C SER A 214 10.78 -17.59 -17.21
N LYS A 215 11.29 -18.50 -18.05
CA LYS A 215 12.02 -18.15 -19.29
C LYS A 215 11.18 -17.41 -20.35
N ASP A 216 9.86 -17.38 -20.22
CA ASP A 216 8.96 -16.72 -21.16
C ASP A 216 8.48 -15.34 -20.68
N ILE A 217 8.97 -14.85 -19.53
CA ILE A 217 8.70 -13.51 -19.03
C ILE A 217 9.56 -12.48 -19.76
N LEU A 218 8.90 -11.43 -20.24
CA LEU A 218 9.51 -10.23 -20.78
C LEU A 218 9.13 -9.02 -19.91
N VAL A 219 10.14 -8.32 -19.39
CA VAL A 219 9.95 -7.05 -18.68
C VAL A 219 10.39 -5.89 -19.57
N LYS A 220 9.53 -4.88 -19.71
CA LYS A 220 9.80 -3.72 -20.56
C LYS A 220 9.08 -2.47 -20.05
N ASN A 221 9.39 -1.33 -20.67
CA ASN A 221 8.63 -0.08 -20.54
C ASN A 221 8.50 0.42 -19.10
N TRP A 222 9.57 0.32 -18.31
CA TRP A 222 9.72 1.11 -17.09
C TRP A 222 9.64 2.59 -17.43
N LYS A 223 8.73 3.31 -16.78
CA LYS A 223 8.57 4.76 -16.97
C LYS A 223 7.92 5.42 -15.77
N ILE A 224 8.21 6.69 -15.59
CA ILE A 224 7.42 7.60 -14.76
C ILE A 224 6.24 8.05 -15.62
N ILE A 225 5.02 7.82 -15.16
CA ILE A 225 3.80 8.25 -15.85
C ILE A 225 3.28 9.60 -15.32
N SER A 226 3.58 9.93 -14.06
CA SER A 226 3.33 11.26 -13.49
C SER A 226 4.33 11.57 -12.38
N GLY A 227 4.59 12.87 -12.15
CA GLY A 227 5.55 13.34 -11.14
C GLY A 227 6.98 13.55 -11.67
N ALA A 228 7.80 14.20 -10.86
CA ALA A 228 9.18 14.55 -11.21
C ALA A 228 10.19 13.45 -10.87
N GLY A 229 11.42 13.56 -11.38
CA GLY A 229 12.54 12.67 -11.07
C GLY A 229 13.05 11.89 -12.28
N MET A 230 13.91 10.92 -12.02
CA MET A 230 14.52 10.07 -13.04
C MET A 230 14.39 8.61 -12.66
N LEU A 231 14.11 7.74 -13.62
CA LEU A 231 14.02 6.29 -13.42
C LEU A 231 15.13 5.61 -14.21
N SER A 232 15.90 4.73 -13.55
CA SER A 232 16.96 3.94 -14.18
C SER A 232 16.64 2.46 -14.07
N PRO A 233 16.10 1.83 -15.13
CA PRO A 233 15.89 0.39 -15.18
C PRO A 233 17.21 -0.37 -15.08
N LYS A 234 17.21 -1.51 -14.37
CA LYS A 234 18.39 -2.34 -14.10
C LYS A 234 18.09 -3.80 -14.40
N ILE A 235 19.14 -4.51 -14.80
CA ILE A 235 19.11 -5.96 -14.93
C ILE A 235 19.20 -6.57 -13.52
N ASN A 236 18.31 -7.49 -13.19
CA ASN A 236 18.28 -8.18 -11.90
C ASN A 236 19.13 -9.46 -11.94
N SER A 237 19.10 -10.24 -10.85
CA SER A 237 19.86 -11.49 -10.73
C SER A 237 19.45 -12.57 -11.75
N SER A 238 18.23 -12.51 -12.27
CA SER A 238 17.67 -13.40 -13.30
C SER A 238 17.96 -12.92 -14.73
N MET A 239 18.84 -11.93 -14.92
CA MET A 239 19.25 -11.41 -16.24
C MET A 239 18.12 -10.77 -17.05
N VAL A 240 17.05 -10.29 -16.40
CA VAL A 240 15.97 -9.52 -17.03
C VAL A 240 15.92 -8.10 -16.45
N LEU A 241 15.25 -7.16 -17.13
CA LEU A 241 15.03 -5.78 -16.65
C LEU A 241 14.04 -5.71 -15.47
N GLY A 242 14.22 -6.56 -14.46
CA GLY A 242 13.30 -6.73 -13.32
C GLY A 242 13.44 -5.68 -12.22
N ASP A 243 14.53 -4.91 -12.20
CA ASP A 243 14.80 -3.91 -11.18
C ASP A 243 14.75 -2.49 -11.77
N ALA A 244 14.52 -1.50 -10.93
CA ALA A 244 14.72 -0.10 -11.29
C ALA A 244 15.13 0.73 -10.07
N ILE A 245 15.86 1.81 -10.29
CA ILE A 245 16.15 2.81 -9.26
C ILE A 245 15.47 4.11 -9.66
N TYR A 246 14.57 4.60 -8.81
CA TYR A 246 14.02 5.93 -8.91
C TYR A 246 14.92 6.92 -8.16
N TYR A 247 15.21 8.06 -8.79
CA TYR A 247 15.95 9.17 -8.21
C TYR A 247 15.05 10.39 -8.11
N ALA A 248 14.86 10.88 -6.90
CA ALA A 248 14.16 12.13 -6.65
C ALA A 248 14.95 13.32 -7.21
N PRO A 249 14.27 14.38 -7.68
CA PRO A 249 14.94 15.65 -7.97
C PRO A 249 15.70 16.17 -6.74
N HIS A 250 16.78 16.90 -6.98
CA HIS A 250 17.50 17.65 -5.93
C HIS A 250 16.72 18.90 -5.45
N ASN A 251 15.58 19.20 -6.07
CA ASN A 251 14.71 20.28 -5.65
C ASN A 251 13.25 19.80 -5.72
N ILE A 252 12.67 19.52 -4.56
CA ILE A 252 11.28 19.10 -4.41
C ILE A 252 10.48 20.30 -3.92
N VAL A 253 9.80 20.96 -4.86
CA VAL A 253 9.02 22.19 -4.60
C VAL A 253 7.62 21.91 -4.05
N LYS A 254 7.13 20.67 -4.18
CA LYS A 254 5.82 20.23 -3.67
C LYS A 254 5.88 18.80 -3.17
N THR A 255 5.12 18.53 -2.11
CA THR A 255 4.84 17.16 -1.68
C THR A 255 3.83 16.57 -2.66
N GLU A 256 4.21 15.53 -3.38
CA GLU A 256 3.36 14.88 -4.39
C GLU A 256 3.71 13.41 -4.55
N ASP A 257 2.80 12.63 -5.15
CA ASP A 257 3.09 11.26 -5.53
C ASP A 257 3.66 11.21 -6.95
N VAL A 258 4.75 10.47 -7.11
CA VAL A 258 5.30 10.08 -8.40
C VAL A 258 4.77 8.71 -8.74
N GLU A 259 4.12 8.57 -9.88
CA GLU A 259 3.54 7.31 -10.32
C GLU A 259 4.45 6.64 -11.35
N ILE A 260 4.83 5.39 -11.07
CA ILE A 260 5.75 4.59 -11.86
C ILE A 260 5.00 3.40 -12.43
N GLN A 261 5.29 3.10 -13.69
CA GLN A 261 4.74 1.98 -14.43
C GLN A 261 5.86 1.04 -14.92
N VAL A 262 5.58 -0.26 -14.93
CA VAL A 262 6.33 -1.26 -15.69
C VAL A 262 5.39 -2.24 -16.37
N GLU A 263 5.79 -2.76 -17.53
CA GLU A 263 5.08 -3.80 -18.25
C GLU A 263 5.77 -5.15 -18.09
N VAL A 264 5.00 -6.16 -17.71
CA VAL A 264 5.43 -7.55 -17.64
C VAL A 264 4.57 -8.35 -18.59
N GLU A 265 5.18 -9.12 -19.49
CA GLU A 265 4.46 -9.93 -20.47
C GLU A 265 4.94 -11.38 -20.40
N SER A 266 4.01 -12.32 -20.35
CA SER A 266 4.30 -13.74 -20.53
C SER A 266 3.37 -14.30 -21.60
N LYS A 267 3.96 -14.84 -22.67
CA LYS A 267 3.22 -15.34 -23.84
C LYS A 267 2.58 -16.70 -23.59
N ASN A 268 3.24 -17.55 -22.79
CA ASN A 268 2.81 -18.91 -22.53
C ASN A 268 2.34 -19.11 -21.09
N GLY A 269 2.64 -18.17 -20.18
CA GLY A 269 2.16 -18.18 -18.81
C GLY A 269 0.65 -18.16 -18.69
N TYR A 270 0.15 -18.93 -17.73
CA TYR A 270 -1.27 -19.03 -17.44
C TYR A 270 -1.50 -19.29 -15.96
N ILE A 271 -2.70 -18.93 -15.50
CA ILE A 271 -3.22 -19.32 -14.19
C ILE A 271 -4.40 -20.26 -14.41
N ARG A 272 -4.49 -21.32 -13.60
CA ARG A 272 -5.66 -22.21 -13.61
C ARG A 272 -6.88 -21.44 -13.11
N ASP A 273 -7.85 -21.28 -14.00
CA ASP A 273 -9.09 -20.56 -13.76
C ASP A 273 -10.25 -21.41 -14.32
N PRO A 274 -11.06 -22.06 -13.46
CA PRO A 274 -12.14 -22.94 -13.88
C PRO A 274 -13.23 -22.24 -14.72
N LYS A 275 -13.34 -20.91 -14.61
CA LYS A 275 -14.32 -20.11 -15.36
C LYS A 275 -13.76 -19.57 -16.68
N ALA A 276 -12.45 -19.65 -16.90
CA ALA A 276 -11.81 -19.19 -18.14
C ALA A 276 -11.95 -20.22 -19.28
N PRO A 277 -11.92 -19.78 -20.55
CA PRO A 277 -11.87 -20.69 -21.69
C PRO A 277 -10.71 -21.69 -21.56
N ASN A 278 -11.00 -22.98 -21.72
CA ASN A 278 -10.05 -24.09 -21.52
C ASN A 278 -9.49 -24.22 -20.09
N GLY A 279 -10.15 -23.65 -19.08
CA GLY A 279 -9.72 -23.74 -17.68
C GLY A 279 -8.45 -22.95 -17.35
N LYS A 280 -8.01 -22.07 -18.27
CA LYS A 280 -6.74 -21.34 -18.18
C LYS A 280 -6.96 -19.86 -18.51
N ARG A 281 -6.67 -18.99 -17.55
CA ARG A 281 -6.58 -17.54 -17.78
C ARG A 281 -5.17 -17.22 -18.26
N LYS A 282 -5.05 -16.65 -19.46
CA LYS A 282 -3.76 -16.22 -20.01
C LYS A 282 -3.17 -15.11 -19.15
N PHE A 283 -1.88 -15.22 -18.84
CA PHE A 283 -1.15 -14.17 -18.13
C PHE A 283 -1.02 -12.92 -19.02
N GLY A 284 -0.57 -13.09 -20.27
CA GLY A 284 -0.55 -12.01 -21.25
C GLY A 284 0.31 -10.83 -20.81
N LYS A 285 -0.16 -9.61 -21.08
CA LYS A 285 0.49 -8.36 -20.67
C LYS A 285 -0.14 -7.81 -19.39
N LEU A 286 0.70 -7.61 -18.37
CA LEU A 286 0.39 -6.91 -17.14
C LEU A 286 1.02 -5.52 -17.15
N ILE A 287 0.30 -4.57 -16.57
CA ILE A 287 0.80 -3.24 -16.26
C ILE A 287 0.78 -3.16 -14.75
N LEU A 288 1.97 -2.99 -14.16
CA LEU A 288 2.13 -2.83 -12.72
C LEU A 288 2.46 -1.37 -12.44
N LEU A 289 1.80 -0.83 -11.41
CA LEU A 289 1.88 0.55 -11.00
C LEU A 289 2.32 0.63 -9.55
N THR A 290 3.10 1.64 -9.23
CA THR A 290 3.41 2.01 -7.85
C THR A 290 3.55 3.51 -7.71
N LYS A 291 3.42 4.01 -6.49
CA LYS A 291 3.58 5.42 -6.15
C LYS A 291 4.74 5.61 -5.20
N ILE A 292 5.49 6.69 -5.35
CA ILE A 292 6.52 7.12 -4.41
C ILE A 292 6.17 8.54 -3.98
N ARG A 293 6.07 8.78 -2.68
CA ARG A 293 5.77 10.12 -2.17
C ARG A 293 7.04 10.97 -2.09
N LEU A 294 7.05 12.09 -2.79
CA LEU A 294 8.10 13.10 -2.66
C LEU A 294 7.86 13.96 -1.44
N GLU A 295 8.90 14.15 -0.65
CA GLU A 295 8.88 15.00 0.54
C GLU A 295 9.76 16.23 0.33
N LYS A 296 9.22 17.41 0.64
CA LYS A 296 10.01 18.65 0.60
C LYS A 296 11.20 18.52 1.56
N GLU A 297 12.39 18.92 1.09
CA GLU A 297 13.59 18.93 1.93
C GLU A 297 13.45 19.90 3.11
N THR A 298 12.82 21.05 2.82
CA THR A 298 12.46 22.09 3.77
C THR A 298 10.99 22.43 3.65
N TYR A 299 10.32 22.63 4.79
CA TYR A 299 8.91 22.97 4.84
C TYR A 299 8.58 23.81 6.08
N PHE A 300 7.44 24.49 6.01
CA PHE A 300 6.82 25.16 7.16
C PHE A 300 5.30 25.07 7.04
N TYR A 301 4.68 24.35 7.96
CA TYR A 301 3.23 24.15 8.00
C TYR A 301 2.63 24.87 9.20
N LEU A 302 1.61 25.69 8.95
CA LEU A 302 0.84 26.39 9.98
C LEU A 302 -0.59 25.84 10.00
N ASN A 303 -1.02 25.25 11.10
CA ASN A 303 -2.43 24.98 11.36
C ASN A 303 -2.96 26.04 12.32
N ILE A 304 -3.93 26.84 11.87
CA ILE A 304 -4.59 27.86 12.70
C ILE A 304 -6.10 27.80 12.50
N GLY A 305 -6.85 27.71 13.60
CA GLY A 305 -8.31 27.60 13.54
C GLY A 305 -8.80 26.36 12.77
N GLY A 306 -8.01 25.27 12.75
CA GLY A 306 -8.31 24.04 12.03
C GLY A 306 -7.96 24.06 10.54
N LYS A 307 -7.46 25.18 10.01
CA LYS A 307 -7.01 25.30 8.62
C LYS A 307 -5.50 25.14 8.52
N LEU A 308 -5.06 24.15 7.73
CA LEU A 308 -3.65 23.95 7.38
C LEU A 308 -3.24 24.88 6.24
N LEU A 309 -2.13 25.61 6.42
CA LEU A 309 -1.49 26.49 5.46
C LEU A 309 -0.05 26.00 5.22
N ASP A 310 0.34 25.85 3.95
CA ASP A 310 1.73 25.62 3.54
C ASP A 310 2.41 26.98 3.31
N LEU A 311 3.39 27.30 4.15
CA LEU A 311 4.15 28.56 4.11
C LEU A 311 5.61 28.31 3.72
N SER A 312 5.87 27.25 2.95
CA SER A 312 7.23 26.81 2.61
C SER A 312 7.93 27.68 1.55
N GLU A 313 7.32 28.75 1.04
CA GLU A 313 7.87 29.54 -0.07
C GLU A 313 8.90 30.60 0.37
N GLY A 314 8.75 31.17 1.57
CA GLY A 314 9.66 32.20 2.09
C GLY A 314 10.39 31.80 3.36
N LEU A 315 11.01 30.61 3.35
CA LEU A 315 11.71 30.07 4.52
C LEU A 315 12.99 30.86 4.84
N SER A 316 13.14 31.23 6.11
CA SER A 316 14.36 31.84 6.65
C SER A 316 14.67 31.23 8.01
N GLY A 317 15.90 30.76 8.20
CA GLY A 317 16.32 30.11 9.43
C GLY A 317 17.75 30.49 9.77
N ALA A 318 18.01 30.89 11.01
CA ALA A 318 19.36 31.20 11.47
C ALA A 318 19.53 30.88 12.96
N VAL A 319 20.74 30.47 13.33
CA VAL A 319 21.19 30.35 14.71
C VAL A 319 22.29 31.38 14.93
N MET A 320 21.94 32.55 15.45
CA MET A 320 22.86 33.68 15.56
C MET A 320 22.50 34.56 16.75
N GLY A 321 23.50 35.20 17.37
CA GLY A 321 23.26 36.18 18.43
C GLY A 321 22.59 35.61 19.69
N GLY A 322 22.81 34.32 19.98
CA GLY A 322 22.23 33.65 21.15
C GLY A 322 20.77 33.22 20.99
N GLN A 323 20.23 33.26 19.76
CA GLN A 323 18.85 32.87 19.47
C GLN A 323 18.76 32.00 18.22
N ILE A 324 17.67 31.25 18.13
CA ILE A 324 17.19 30.59 16.92
C ILE A 324 16.05 31.44 16.35
N SER A 325 16.20 31.91 15.13
CA SER A 325 15.14 32.62 14.40
C SER A 325 14.60 31.78 13.26
N VAL A 326 13.29 31.67 13.18
CA VAL A 326 12.56 30.96 12.14
C VAL A 326 11.53 31.92 11.54
N GLY A 327 11.59 32.11 10.22
CA GLY A 327 10.68 32.93 9.44
C GLY A 327 10.12 32.16 8.26
N SER A 328 8.87 32.46 7.91
CA SER A 328 8.17 31.79 6.81
C SER A 328 7.03 32.67 6.30
N GLN A 329 6.69 32.55 5.01
CA GLN A 329 5.55 33.21 4.38
C GLN A 329 4.99 32.36 3.23
N ASP A 330 3.72 32.58 2.88
CA ASP A 330 3.14 32.02 1.66
C ASP A 330 3.67 32.74 0.39
N GLU A 331 3.37 32.16 -0.77
CA GLU A 331 3.80 32.64 -2.09
C GLU A 331 3.44 34.12 -2.34
N LYS A 332 2.28 34.55 -1.82
CA LYS A 332 1.74 35.90 -2.05
C LYS A 332 2.12 36.90 -0.95
N GLY A 333 2.77 36.46 0.12
CA GLY A 333 3.03 37.26 1.33
C GLY A 333 1.77 37.63 2.13
N ASN A 334 0.64 36.94 1.91
CA ASN A 334 -0.61 37.19 2.64
C ASN A 334 -0.57 36.61 4.06
N HIS A 335 0.23 35.57 4.26
CA HIS A 335 0.40 34.89 5.54
C HIS A 335 1.88 34.82 5.87
N GLN A 336 2.26 35.25 7.07
CA GLN A 336 3.65 35.27 7.53
C GLN A 336 3.74 34.79 8.97
N VAL A 337 4.80 34.03 9.27
CA VAL A 337 5.13 33.60 10.63
C VAL A 337 6.56 34.01 10.97
N THR A 338 6.76 34.47 12.19
CA THR A 338 8.08 34.70 12.78
C THR A 338 8.11 34.08 14.16
N LEU A 339 9.11 33.25 14.40
CA LEU A 339 9.32 32.52 15.64
C LEU A 339 10.75 32.73 16.11
N PHE A 340 10.89 33.16 17.36
CA PHE A 340 12.17 33.30 18.04
C PHE A 340 12.23 32.33 19.21
N CYS A 341 13.31 31.58 19.33
CA CYS A 341 13.69 30.89 20.57
C CYS A 341 14.93 31.60 21.12
N PHE A 342 14.85 32.09 22.35
CA PHE A 342 15.92 32.83 23.02
C PHE A 342 16.94 31.86 23.63
N GLY A 343 17.58 31.08 22.76
CA GLY A 343 18.64 30.14 23.03
C GLY A 343 19.09 29.50 21.71
N THR A 344 20.20 28.76 21.72
CA THR A 344 20.79 28.14 20.52
C THR A 344 20.72 26.61 20.53
N GLU A 345 20.23 26.03 21.62
CA GLU A 345 20.24 24.58 21.84
C GLU A 345 18.92 23.94 21.42
N THR A 346 18.98 22.63 21.14
CA THR A 346 17.76 21.82 21.03
C THR A 346 17.07 21.73 22.39
N GLY A 347 15.74 21.68 22.42
CA GLY A 347 15.01 21.62 23.68
C GLY A 347 13.61 22.22 23.59
N SER A 348 13.02 22.42 24.77
CA SER A 348 11.70 23.05 24.91
C SER A 348 11.86 24.51 25.31
N TYR A 349 11.13 25.38 24.64
CA TYR A 349 11.12 26.82 24.85
C TYR A 349 9.67 27.26 25.13
N PRO A 350 9.24 27.35 26.39
CA PRO A 350 7.91 27.85 26.72
C PRO A 350 7.72 29.31 26.26
N GLY A 351 6.48 29.73 26.06
CA GLY A 351 6.14 31.09 25.63
C GLY A 351 6.75 32.16 26.55
N GLY A 352 7.44 33.14 25.96
CA GLY A 352 8.11 34.22 26.70
C GLY A 352 9.15 34.96 25.85
N ASN A 353 9.84 35.92 26.47
CA ASN A 353 10.86 36.75 25.81
C ASN A 353 12.21 36.80 26.54
N ALA A 354 12.42 35.94 27.55
CA ALA A 354 13.68 35.77 28.26
C ALA A 354 14.47 34.55 27.73
N ALA A 355 15.72 34.41 28.18
CA ALA A 355 16.55 33.25 27.85
C ALA A 355 15.83 31.93 28.18
N GLY A 356 15.87 30.98 27.24
CA GLY A 356 15.17 29.69 27.33
C GLY A 356 13.68 29.73 26.98
N GLN A 357 13.15 30.85 26.48
CA GLN A 357 11.73 31.01 26.10
C GLN A 357 11.55 31.21 24.59
N SER A 358 10.31 31.21 24.11
CA SER A 358 9.99 31.51 22.71
C SER A 358 8.88 32.53 22.50
N PHE A 359 9.04 33.35 21.47
CA PHE A 359 8.07 34.34 21.02
C PHE A 359 7.61 34.00 19.60
N LEU A 360 6.30 34.01 19.38
CA LEU A 360 5.68 33.73 18.09
C LEU A 360 4.83 34.93 17.65
N GLY A 361 5.02 35.34 16.40
CA GLY A 361 4.16 36.25 15.66
C GLY A 361 3.59 35.59 14.41
N VAL A 362 2.30 35.76 14.16
CA VAL A 362 1.56 35.23 13.01
C VAL A 362 0.73 36.33 12.38
N SER A 363 1.08 36.76 11.18
CA SER A 363 0.31 37.74 10.40
C SER A 363 -0.59 37.03 9.39
N ILE A 364 -1.89 37.34 9.40
CA ILE A 364 -2.88 36.73 8.50
C ILE A 364 -3.68 37.84 7.83
N LEU A 365 -3.66 37.87 6.50
CA LEU A 365 -4.54 38.74 5.72
C LEU A 365 -6.00 38.22 5.76
N GLU A 366 -6.90 39.01 6.34
CA GLU A 366 -8.34 38.72 6.40
C GLU A 366 -9.12 39.91 5.83
N GLY A 367 -9.92 39.67 4.79
CA GLY A 367 -10.70 40.75 4.14
C GLY A 367 -9.84 41.89 3.57
N GLY A 368 -8.59 41.60 3.20
CA GLY A 368 -7.62 42.60 2.71
C GLY A 368 -6.88 43.38 3.79
N THR A 369 -7.12 43.10 5.07
CA THR A 369 -6.40 43.74 6.20
C THR A 369 -5.57 42.71 6.97
N PRO A 370 -4.27 42.95 7.21
CA PRO A 370 -3.44 42.03 7.98
C PRO A 370 -3.81 42.11 9.47
N LYS A 371 -4.13 40.96 10.07
CA LYS A 371 -4.24 40.81 11.52
C LYS A 371 -3.00 40.15 12.06
N MET A 372 -2.38 40.78 13.06
CA MET A 372 -1.19 40.28 13.73
C MET A 372 -1.57 39.57 15.03
N PHE A 373 -1.41 38.26 15.06
CA PHE A 373 -1.52 37.44 16.26
C PHE A 373 -0.13 37.26 16.88
N THR A 374 -0.06 37.21 18.21
CA THR A 374 1.19 36.89 18.93
C THR A 374 0.90 35.92 20.06
N ASN A 375 1.90 35.18 20.55
CA ASN A 375 1.72 34.33 21.72
C ASN A 375 1.75 35.09 23.06
N VAL A 376 1.50 36.40 23.05
CA VAL A 376 1.45 37.25 24.25
C VAL A 376 0.23 38.17 24.23
N TYR A 377 -0.29 38.51 25.41
CA TYR A 377 -1.19 39.65 25.59
C TYR A 377 -0.88 40.38 26.90
N LEU A 378 -1.30 41.65 27.00
CA LEU A 378 -1.22 42.44 28.23
C LEU A 378 -2.49 42.22 29.06
N GLU A 379 -2.38 41.73 30.30
CA GLU A 379 -3.53 41.52 31.18
C GLU A 379 -4.10 42.85 31.70
N CYS A 380 -5.42 43.04 31.57
CA CYS A 380 -6.07 44.23 32.09
C CYS A 380 -6.08 44.22 33.63
N GLY A 381 -5.72 45.34 34.24
CA GLY A 381 -5.68 45.51 35.69
C GLY A 381 -4.27 45.42 36.27
N THR A 382 -3.52 44.37 35.92
CA THR A 382 -2.14 44.16 36.38
C THR A 382 -1.10 44.83 35.48
N GLY A 383 -1.37 44.92 34.18
CA GLY A 383 -0.37 45.35 33.20
C GLY A 383 0.74 44.33 32.97
N GLU A 384 0.54 43.08 33.37
CA GLU A 384 1.50 42.00 33.15
C GLU A 384 1.36 41.39 31.75
N HIS A 385 2.47 41.00 31.15
CA HIS A 385 2.46 40.18 29.94
C HIS A 385 2.18 38.72 30.29
N LYS A 386 1.18 38.13 29.63
CA LYS A 386 0.87 36.71 29.72
C LYS A 386 1.22 36.04 28.41
N TYR A 387 2.07 35.01 28.49
CA TYR A 387 2.55 34.27 27.33
C TYR A 387 1.88 32.89 27.25
N GLY A 388 1.78 32.38 26.03
CA GLY A 388 1.24 31.06 25.74
C GLY A 388 2.14 30.24 24.83
N GLY A 389 1.87 28.93 24.83
CA GLY A 389 2.46 27.96 23.91
C GLY A 389 3.87 27.51 24.27
N ASN A 390 4.37 26.58 23.47
CA ASN A 390 5.67 25.98 23.65
C ASN A 390 6.26 25.60 22.29
N THR A 391 7.51 25.99 22.08
CA THR A 391 8.31 25.58 20.92
C THR A 391 9.22 24.43 21.31
N ARG A 392 9.30 23.40 20.48
CA ARG A 392 10.26 22.31 20.66
C ARG A 392 11.22 22.25 19.47
N ILE A 393 12.50 22.50 19.73
CA ILE A 393 13.58 22.38 18.75
C ILE A 393 14.21 21.01 18.87
N THR A 394 14.27 20.27 17.76
CA THR A 394 14.83 18.91 17.69
C THR A 394 16.17 18.86 16.96
N SER A 395 16.45 19.82 16.08
CA SER A 395 17.73 19.97 15.41
C SER A 395 18.02 21.45 15.16
N THR A 396 19.31 21.81 15.25
CA THR A 396 19.85 23.12 14.82
C THR A 396 21.05 22.97 13.87
N ARG A 397 21.52 21.74 13.61
CA ARG A 397 22.69 21.48 12.77
C ARG A 397 22.26 21.19 11.34
N GLY A 398 22.68 22.03 10.39
CA GLY A 398 22.31 21.93 8.98
C GLY A 398 20.86 22.36 8.72
N PHE A 399 19.92 21.79 9.47
CA PHE A 399 18.52 22.18 9.50
C PHE A 399 18.10 22.58 10.91
N ILE A 400 17.28 23.62 10.99
CA ILE A 400 16.48 23.95 12.15
C ILE A 400 15.16 23.20 12.00
N THR A 401 14.90 22.26 12.91
CA THR A 401 13.69 21.43 12.89
C THR A 401 12.99 21.56 14.23
N GLY A 402 11.68 21.75 14.20
CA GLY A 402 10.92 21.91 15.42
C GLY A 402 9.43 22.07 15.19
N THR A 403 8.74 22.18 16.32
CA THR A 403 7.30 22.41 16.35
C THR A 403 6.95 23.55 17.30
N TYR A 404 5.82 24.19 17.07
CA TYR A 404 5.16 25.05 18.06
C TYR A 404 3.76 24.50 18.32
N ASN A 405 3.35 24.52 19.59
CA ASN A 405 1.97 24.23 19.96
C ASN A 405 1.51 25.22 21.03
N GLY A 406 0.40 25.91 20.76
CA GLY A 406 -0.25 26.74 21.76
C GLY A 406 -1.09 27.87 21.19
N PRO A 407 -1.64 28.71 22.07
CA PRO A 407 -2.47 29.82 21.65
C PRO A 407 -1.67 30.98 21.07
N VAL A 408 -2.32 31.73 20.19
CA VAL A 408 -1.95 33.08 19.79
C VAL A 408 -3.15 34.00 19.98
N TYR A 409 -2.86 35.28 20.20
CA TYR A 409 -3.80 36.29 20.62
C TYR A 409 -3.73 37.50 19.70
N TYR A 410 -4.88 38.04 19.36
CA TYR A 410 -5.04 39.31 18.69
C TYR A 410 -5.79 40.26 19.62
N SER A 411 -5.32 41.51 19.71
CA SER A 411 -5.98 42.56 20.47
C SER A 411 -5.98 43.85 19.66
N ASN A 412 -7.15 44.49 19.58
CA ASN A 412 -7.31 45.84 19.06
C ASN A 412 -7.45 46.88 20.17
N LYS A 413 -7.09 46.52 21.40
CA LYS A 413 -7.18 47.32 22.62
C LYS A 413 -5.81 47.40 23.29
N GLY A 414 -5.63 48.38 24.17
CA GLY A 414 -4.38 48.54 24.94
C GLY A 414 -4.09 47.41 25.94
N CYS A 415 -5.10 46.63 26.35
CA CYS A 415 -4.96 45.44 27.17
C CYS A 415 -6.07 44.42 26.83
N GLY A 416 -5.90 43.19 27.29
CA GLY A 416 -6.82 42.08 27.07
C GLY A 416 -6.69 41.44 25.69
N ILE A 417 -7.59 40.52 25.41
CA ILE A 417 -7.63 39.72 24.19
C ILE A 417 -8.93 40.03 23.45
N THR A 418 -8.84 40.34 22.16
CA THR A 418 -10.01 40.45 21.28
C THR A 418 -10.33 39.10 20.65
N GLU A 419 -9.30 38.34 20.29
CA GLU A 419 -9.44 37.04 19.66
C GLU A 419 -8.31 36.10 20.08
N ARG A 420 -8.64 34.83 20.33
CA ARG A 420 -7.68 33.75 20.62
C ARG A 420 -7.82 32.66 19.56
N ARG A 421 -6.70 32.16 19.06
CA ARG A 421 -6.65 30.97 18.20
C ARG A 421 -5.61 30.00 18.72
N ASP A 422 -5.89 28.70 18.65
CA ASP A 422 -4.87 27.69 18.87
C ASP A 422 -4.13 27.42 17.56
N VAL A 423 -2.81 27.29 17.67
CA VAL A 423 -1.89 27.16 16.55
C VAL A 423 -1.00 25.93 16.76
N MET A 424 -0.82 25.17 15.69
CA MET A 424 0.23 24.15 15.58
C MET A 424 1.13 24.49 14.40
N ILE A 425 2.44 24.44 14.62
CA ILE A 425 3.43 24.61 13.57
C ILE A 425 4.33 23.38 13.55
N ASP A 426 4.62 22.90 12.35
CA ASP A 426 5.68 21.92 12.09
C ASP A 426 6.61 22.47 11.00
N PHE A 427 7.92 22.45 11.25
CA PHE A 427 8.89 23.04 10.34
C PHE A 427 10.22 22.29 10.29
N LYS A 428 10.80 22.33 9.10
CA LYS A 428 12.19 21.95 8.82
C LYS A 428 12.74 22.96 7.84
N ILE A 429 13.70 23.77 8.25
CA ILE A 429 14.27 24.83 7.42
C ILE A 429 15.79 24.71 7.43
N LYS A 430 16.44 25.09 6.34
CA LYS A 430 17.91 25.12 6.30
C LYS A 430 18.41 26.23 7.23
N SER A 431 19.37 25.91 8.10
CA SER A 431 20.06 26.94 8.88
C SER A 431 21.02 27.66 7.94
N ILE A 432 20.89 28.97 7.86
CA ILE A 432 21.87 29.86 7.23
C ILE A 432 23.05 30.06 8.17
#